data_AF-A0A2P2LIP1-F1
#
_entry.id   AF-A0A2P2LIP1-F1
#
_cell.length_a   1.000
_cell.length_b   1.000
_cell.length_c   1.000
_cell.angle_alpha   90.00
_cell.angle_beta   90.00
_cell.angle_gamma   90.00
#
_symmetry.space_group_name_H-M   'P 1'
#
loop_
_entity.id
_entity.type
_entity.pdbx_description
1 polymer ?
#
loop_
_entity_poly.entity_id
_entity_poly.type
_entity_poly.pdbx_seq_one_letter_code
_entity_poly.pdbx_strand_id
1 'polypeptide(L)'
;MQWFLRDLTGMLGGILFTLYQGSNLDANAKMWRLVADLMNDLGMLMDLVSPLFPASFVFVVCFGSLSRSFTGVAGGATRAALTQHFALQNNAADISAKEGSQETMATMIGMAVGMLLARLTMGHPFAIWFSFLSLTFFHMYANYRAVCCLALTSLNTERSSILLLQFMESRQVLFPEQVSRMEHILPIQTIFWSTNKVKLPHKRINLGVRVSSLDQRDMMELLHSAGSHYRKAKYLLLERNQIINVILHKDSTTSDILQSVIHALVMAKLKEENTSVHVESQSWMDKHYKVFLQKLSSSGWKTERLLSPSIIWRANWLCESSDDKMD
;
A
#
# COMPACT_ATOMS: atom_id res chain seq x y z
N MET A 1 -26.58 0.69 -27.54
CA MET A 1 -25.18 1.17 -27.62
C MET A 1 -24.69 1.83 -26.32
N GLN A 2 -25.46 2.72 -25.70
CA GLN A 2 -25.03 3.48 -24.51
C GLN A 2 -24.67 2.59 -23.30
N TRP A 3 -25.50 1.60 -22.98
CA TRP A 3 -25.24 0.64 -21.89
C TRP A 3 -24.01 -0.25 -22.15
N PHE A 4 -23.82 -0.67 -23.40
CA PHE A 4 -22.64 -1.44 -23.80
C PHE A 4 -21.35 -0.64 -23.60
N LEU A 5 -21.33 0.63 -24.03
CA LEU A 5 -20.16 1.51 -23.83
C LEU A 5 -19.85 1.71 -22.36
N ARG A 6 -20.88 1.96 -21.53
CA ARG A 6 -20.75 2.08 -20.08
C ARG A 6 -20.08 0.84 -19.47
N ASP A 7 -20.56 -0.35 -19.83
CA ASP A 7 -20.08 -1.60 -19.25
C ASP A 7 -18.66 -1.92 -19.74
N LEU A 8 -18.38 -1.74 -21.03
CA LEU A 8 -17.06 -1.93 -21.63
C LEU A 8 -16.01 -0.99 -20.99
N THR A 9 -16.33 0.30 -20.84
CA THR A 9 -15.44 1.28 -20.21
C THR A 9 -15.15 0.90 -18.75
N GLY A 10 -16.16 0.45 -18.00
CA GLY A 10 -15.98 -0.05 -16.65
C GLY A 10 -15.03 -1.25 -16.60
N MET A 11 -15.29 -2.28 -17.41
CA MET A 11 -14.48 -3.50 -17.45
C MET A 11 -13.02 -3.23 -17.85
N LEU A 12 -12.79 -2.47 -18.93
CA LEU A 12 -11.45 -2.09 -19.36
C LEU A 12 -10.72 -1.27 -18.30
N GLY A 13 -11.41 -0.32 -17.67
CA GLY A 13 -10.87 0.49 -16.59
C GLY A 13 -10.41 -0.35 -15.39
N GLY A 14 -11.21 -1.33 -14.98
CA GLY A 14 -10.87 -2.24 -13.89
C GLY A 14 -9.65 -3.10 -14.20
N ILE A 15 -9.55 -3.62 -15.44
CA ILE A 15 -8.38 -4.39 -15.89
C ILE A 15 -7.14 -3.51 -15.88
N LEU A 16 -7.19 -2.33 -16.50
CA LEU A 16 -6.06 -1.39 -16.55
C LEU A 16 -5.61 -0.97 -15.15
N PHE A 17 -6.55 -0.67 -14.26
CA PHE A 17 -6.26 -0.33 -12.88
C PHE A 17 -5.60 -1.48 -12.12
N THR A 18 -6.10 -2.71 -12.28
CA THR A 18 -5.49 -3.90 -11.65
C THR A 18 -4.06 -4.12 -12.15
N LEU A 19 -3.82 -3.98 -13.45
CA LEU A 19 -2.50 -4.11 -14.06
C LEU A 19 -1.53 -3.05 -13.53
N TYR A 20 -2.00 -1.81 -13.37
CA TYR A 20 -1.16 -0.70 -12.94
C TYR A 20 -0.91 -0.69 -11.43
N GLN A 21 -1.92 -1.01 -10.62
CA GLN A 21 -1.92 -0.73 -9.19
C GLN A 21 -2.04 -1.97 -8.29
N GLY A 22 -2.38 -3.13 -8.85
CA GLY A 22 -2.72 -4.34 -8.08
C GLY A 22 -1.69 -4.72 -7.01
N SER A 23 -0.41 -4.55 -7.31
CA SER A 23 0.67 -4.89 -6.38
C SER A 23 0.84 -3.96 -5.19
N ASN A 24 0.19 -2.79 -5.20
CA ASN A 24 0.23 -1.81 -4.12
C ASN A 24 -1.04 -1.84 -3.24
N LEU A 25 -2.08 -2.57 -3.66
CA LEU A 25 -3.37 -2.60 -2.97
C LEU A 25 -3.24 -3.21 -1.56
N ASP A 26 -2.53 -4.33 -1.44
CA ASP A 26 -2.28 -4.99 -0.15
C ASP A 26 -1.37 -4.17 0.77
N ALA A 27 -0.33 -3.54 0.20
CA ALA A 27 0.66 -2.77 0.97
C ALA A 27 0.05 -1.56 1.67
N ASN A 28 -0.96 -0.93 1.04
CA ASN A 28 -1.60 0.30 1.52
C ASN A 28 -3.12 0.11 1.69
N ALA A 29 -3.52 -1.02 2.28
CA ALA A 29 -4.94 -1.43 2.35
C ALA A 29 -5.85 -0.39 3.01
N LYS A 30 -5.38 0.31 4.04
CA LYS A 30 -6.12 1.42 4.70
C LYS A 30 -6.49 2.53 3.72
N MET A 31 -5.50 3.01 2.97
CA MET A 31 -5.67 4.07 2.00
C MET A 31 -6.59 3.62 0.88
N TRP A 32 -6.31 2.46 0.27
CA TRP A 32 -7.12 1.96 -0.85
C TRP A 32 -8.56 1.63 -0.44
N ARG A 33 -8.81 1.30 0.83
CA ARG A 33 -10.18 1.18 1.33
C ARG A 33 -10.93 2.50 1.22
N LEU A 34 -10.37 3.59 1.76
CA LEU A 34 -11.01 4.90 1.66
C LEU A 34 -11.12 5.41 0.23
N VAL A 35 -10.14 5.11 -0.63
CA VAL A 35 -10.23 5.47 -2.05
C VAL A 35 -11.33 4.69 -2.75
N ALA A 36 -11.50 3.40 -2.45
CA ALA A 36 -12.61 2.61 -2.98
C ALA A 36 -13.95 3.20 -2.57
N ASP A 37 -14.12 3.53 -1.28
CA ASP A 37 -15.35 4.13 -0.76
C ASP A 37 -15.64 5.51 -1.41
N LEU A 38 -14.60 6.34 -1.60
CA LEU A 38 -14.72 7.63 -2.32
C LEU A 38 -15.13 7.44 -3.78
N MET A 39 -14.54 6.47 -4.48
CA MET A 39 -14.91 6.17 -5.87
C MET A 39 -16.33 5.59 -5.95
N ASN A 40 -16.78 4.83 -4.96
CA ASN A 40 -18.15 4.37 -4.90
C ASN A 40 -19.13 5.56 -4.83
N ASP A 41 -18.84 6.50 -3.93
CA ASP A 41 -19.64 7.71 -3.72
C ASP A 41 -19.63 8.60 -4.97
N LEU A 42 -18.49 8.69 -5.67
CA LEU A 42 -18.39 9.38 -6.96
C LEU A 42 -19.23 8.69 -8.04
N GLY A 43 -19.24 7.37 -8.08
CA GLY A 43 -20.10 6.59 -8.97
C GLY A 43 -21.59 6.88 -8.72
N MET A 44 -22.01 6.88 -7.45
CA MET A 44 -23.40 7.23 -7.08
C MET A 44 -23.75 8.68 -7.41
N LEU A 45 -22.81 9.61 -7.22
CA LEU A 45 -22.99 11.02 -7.60
C LEU A 45 -23.19 11.17 -9.11
N MET A 46 -22.43 10.44 -9.93
CA MET A 46 -22.61 10.48 -11.39
C MET A 46 -23.99 10.00 -11.82
N ASP A 47 -24.52 8.96 -11.18
CA ASP A 47 -25.89 8.51 -11.46
C ASP A 47 -26.92 9.60 -11.13
N LEU A 48 -26.76 10.27 -9.98
CA LEU A 48 -27.65 11.35 -9.55
C LEU A 48 -27.59 12.58 -10.46
N VAL A 49 -26.39 12.89 -10.98
CA VAL A 49 -26.14 14.03 -11.87
C VAL A 49 -26.53 13.73 -13.32
N SER A 50 -26.48 12.47 -13.76
CA SER A 50 -26.67 12.09 -15.17
C SER A 50 -27.94 12.65 -15.82
N PRO A 51 -29.12 12.74 -15.16
CA PRO A 51 -30.32 13.29 -15.78
C PRO A 51 -30.24 14.81 -16.04
N LEU A 52 -29.36 15.52 -15.33
CA LEU A 52 -29.17 16.97 -15.49
C LEU A 52 -28.36 17.32 -16.74
N PHE A 53 -27.67 16.34 -17.35
CA PHE A 53 -26.83 16.52 -18.53
C PHE A 53 -27.22 15.59 -19.69
N PRO A 54 -28.42 15.71 -20.30
CA PRO A 54 -28.86 14.81 -21.36
C PRO A 54 -27.89 14.74 -22.56
N ALA A 55 -27.28 15.87 -22.94
CA ALA A 55 -26.33 15.95 -24.05
C ALA A 55 -25.02 15.17 -23.79
N SER A 56 -24.64 14.98 -22.54
CA SER A 56 -23.41 14.29 -22.13
C SER A 56 -23.70 13.02 -21.30
N PHE A 57 -24.94 12.54 -21.31
CA PHE A 57 -25.42 11.45 -20.45
C PHE A 57 -24.49 10.24 -20.50
N VAL A 58 -24.11 9.80 -21.71
CA VAL A 58 -23.24 8.65 -21.93
C VAL A 58 -21.89 8.82 -21.25
N PHE A 59 -21.28 10.01 -21.33
CA PHE A 59 -19.99 10.28 -20.71
C PHE A 59 -20.08 10.25 -19.18
N VAL A 60 -21.14 10.83 -18.61
CA VAL A 60 -21.37 10.85 -17.17
C VAL A 60 -21.54 9.44 -16.61
N VAL A 61 -22.38 8.61 -17.25
CA VAL A 61 -22.60 7.22 -16.79
C VAL A 61 -21.38 6.33 -17.03
N CYS A 62 -20.60 6.56 -18.10
CA CYS A 62 -19.33 5.88 -18.31
C CYS A 62 -18.31 6.21 -17.21
N PHE A 63 -18.23 7.47 -16.79
CA PHE A 63 -17.37 7.87 -15.67
C PHE A 63 -17.84 7.24 -14.35
N GLY A 64 -19.15 7.20 -14.09
CA GLY A 64 -19.71 6.49 -12.94
C GLY A 64 -19.39 4.99 -12.95
N SER A 65 -19.48 4.34 -14.12
CA SER A 65 -19.11 2.94 -14.32
C SER A 65 -17.62 2.68 -14.07
N LEU A 66 -16.74 3.55 -14.58
CA LEU A 66 -15.30 3.48 -14.33
C LEU A 66 -15.00 3.58 -12.83
N SER A 67 -15.64 4.52 -12.14
CA SER A 67 -15.47 4.73 -10.70
C SER A 67 -15.92 3.50 -9.87
N ARG A 68 -17.03 2.86 -10.25
CA ARG A 68 -17.48 1.60 -9.63
C ARG A 68 -16.58 0.41 -9.93
N SER A 69 -16.05 0.33 -11.14
CA SER A 69 -15.10 -0.72 -11.49
C SER A 69 -13.83 -0.63 -10.64
N PHE A 70 -13.30 0.59 -10.47
CA PHE A 70 -12.21 0.85 -9.54
C PHE A 70 -12.58 0.43 -8.11
N THR A 71 -13.77 0.81 -7.64
CA THR A 71 -14.28 0.45 -6.31
C THR A 71 -14.30 -1.07 -6.13
N GLY A 72 -14.77 -1.82 -7.12
CA GLY A 72 -14.81 -3.28 -7.06
C GLY A 72 -13.42 -3.89 -6.91
N VAL A 73 -12.43 -3.40 -7.66
CA VAL A 73 -11.05 -3.90 -7.60
C VAL A 73 -10.39 -3.53 -6.27
N ALA A 74 -10.35 -2.24 -5.92
CA ALA A 74 -9.67 -1.76 -4.72
C ALA A 74 -10.40 -2.23 -3.44
N GLY A 75 -11.73 -2.18 -3.43
CA GLY A 75 -12.56 -2.67 -2.34
C GLY A 75 -12.39 -4.18 -2.13
N GLY A 76 -12.44 -4.97 -3.22
CA GLY A 76 -12.25 -6.42 -3.17
C GLY A 76 -10.86 -6.82 -2.67
N ALA A 77 -9.79 -6.22 -3.21
CA ALA A 77 -8.42 -6.51 -2.81
C ALA A 77 -8.17 -6.15 -1.34
N THR A 78 -8.57 -4.94 -0.92
CA THR A 78 -8.43 -4.54 0.49
C THR A 78 -9.28 -5.40 1.40
N ARG A 79 -10.47 -5.85 0.96
CA ARG A 79 -11.33 -6.74 1.74
C ARG A 79 -10.61 -8.05 2.01
N ALA A 80 -10.07 -8.68 0.96
CA ALA A 80 -9.25 -9.88 1.10
C ALA A 80 -8.07 -9.68 2.07
N ALA A 81 -7.34 -8.57 1.96
CA ALA A 81 -6.23 -8.25 2.85
C ALA A 81 -6.67 -8.11 4.33
N LEU A 82 -7.82 -7.46 4.60
CA LEU A 82 -8.37 -7.32 5.94
C LEU A 82 -8.91 -8.65 6.48
N THR A 83 -9.61 -9.44 5.67
CA THR A 83 -10.05 -10.79 6.06
C THR A 83 -8.84 -11.64 6.48
N GLN A 84 -7.74 -11.59 5.73
CA GLN A 84 -6.50 -12.30 6.07
C GLN A 84 -5.86 -11.77 7.35
N HIS A 85 -5.95 -10.45 7.60
CA HIS A 85 -5.47 -9.86 8.84
C HIS A 85 -6.27 -10.37 10.06
N PHE A 86 -7.60 -10.49 9.95
CA PHE A 86 -8.46 -10.98 11.02
C PHE A 86 -8.51 -12.51 11.16
N ALA A 87 -7.99 -13.25 10.18
CA ALA A 87 -7.94 -14.72 10.16
C ALA A 87 -6.87 -15.29 11.12
N LEU A 88 -7.08 -15.16 12.43
CA LEU A 88 -6.13 -15.60 13.46
C LEU A 88 -5.90 -17.12 13.48
N GLN A 89 -6.86 -17.92 13.00
CA GLN A 89 -6.80 -19.40 13.01
C GLN A 89 -6.84 -19.99 11.59
N ASN A 90 -6.28 -19.29 10.61
CA ASN A 90 -6.39 -19.66 9.18
C ASN A 90 -7.87 -19.81 8.72
N ASN A 91 -8.77 -19.09 9.37
CA ASN A 91 -10.22 -19.16 9.22
C ASN A 91 -10.77 -18.07 8.28
N ALA A 92 -10.00 -17.67 7.26
CA ALA A 92 -10.36 -16.57 6.37
C ALA A 92 -11.71 -16.81 5.66
N ALA A 93 -12.01 -18.06 5.27
CA ALA A 93 -13.29 -18.40 4.63
C ALA A 93 -14.49 -18.20 5.56
N ASP A 94 -14.37 -18.56 6.84
CA ASP A 94 -15.42 -18.36 7.84
C ASP A 94 -15.66 -16.86 8.09
N ILE A 95 -14.58 -16.08 8.19
CA ILE A 95 -14.67 -14.62 8.32
C ILE A 95 -15.35 -14.02 7.09
N SER A 96 -14.94 -14.37 5.87
CA SER A 96 -15.57 -13.88 4.64
C SER A 96 -17.06 -14.22 4.56
N ALA A 97 -17.46 -15.43 4.97
CA ALA A 97 -18.86 -15.85 4.97
C ALA A 97 -19.71 -15.03 5.97
N LYS A 98 -19.17 -14.78 7.16
CA LYS A 98 -19.82 -13.96 8.20
C LYS A 98 -19.89 -12.50 7.80
N GLU A 99 -18.81 -11.94 7.27
CA GLU A 99 -18.77 -10.58 6.73
C GLU A 99 -19.81 -10.42 5.61
N GLY A 100 -19.87 -11.34 4.64
CA GLY A 100 -20.85 -11.29 3.56
C GLY A 100 -22.30 -11.39 4.07
N SER A 101 -22.55 -12.16 5.13
CA SER A 101 -23.87 -12.21 5.78
C SER A 101 -24.22 -10.88 6.47
N GLN A 102 -23.26 -10.24 7.14
CA GLN A 102 -23.43 -8.91 7.75
C GLN A 102 -23.67 -7.83 6.68
N GLU A 103 -22.92 -7.84 5.59
CA GLU A 103 -23.09 -6.94 4.44
C GLU A 103 -24.50 -7.08 3.84
N THR A 104 -24.96 -8.32 3.66
CA THR A 104 -26.33 -8.60 3.16
C THR A 104 -27.40 -8.07 4.12
N MET A 105 -27.27 -8.30 5.43
CA MET A 105 -28.20 -7.79 6.43
C MET A 105 -28.24 -6.26 6.44
N ALA A 106 -27.07 -5.62 6.46
CA ALA A 106 -26.95 -4.17 6.41
C ALA A 106 -27.58 -3.60 5.12
N THR A 107 -27.37 -4.28 3.99
CA THR A 107 -27.97 -3.89 2.70
C THR A 107 -29.49 -4.01 2.72
N MET A 108 -30.06 -5.07 3.30
CA MET A 108 -31.53 -5.22 3.43
C MET A 108 -32.14 -4.08 4.27
N ILE A 109 -31.53 -3.75 5.40
CA ILE A 109 -31.97 -2.64 6.26
C ILE A 109 -31.81 -1.31 5.51
N GLY A 110 -30.66 -1.10 4.87
CA GLY A 110 -30.36 0.10 4.08
C GLY A 110 -31.34 0.30 2.93
N MET A 111 -31.75 -0.75 2.23
CA MET A 111 -32.78 -0.69 1.19
C MET A 111 -34.14 -0.29 1.77
N ALA A 112 -34.55 -0.87 2.89
CA ALA A 112 -35.83 -0.53 3.53
C ALA A 112 -35.86 0.96 3.96
N VAL A 113 -34.81 1.42 4.64
CA VAL A 113 -34.66 2.83 5.05
C VAL A 113 -34.54 3.76 3.84
N GLY A 114 -33.76 3.36 2.83
CA GLY A 114 -33.56 4.13 1.60
C GLY A 114 -34.84 4.29 0.79
N MET A 115 -35.67 3.25 0.68
CA MET A 115 -36.99 3.35 0.05
C MET A 115 -37.92 4.31 0.80
N LEU A 116 -37.94 4.26 2.14
CA LEU A 116 -38.71 5.19 2.94
C LEU A 116 -38.23 6.64 2.71
N LEU A 117 -36.93 6.86 2.75
CA LEU A 117 -36.33 8.18 2.51
C LEU A 117 -36.67 8.69 1.10
N ALA A 118 -36.53 7.85 0.07
CA ALA A 118 -36.85 8.21 -1.31
C ALA A 118 -38.32 8.63 -1.47
N ARG A 119 -39.26 7.96 -0.78
CA ARG A 119 -40.68 8.35 -0.76
C ARG A 119 -40.88 9.72 -0.10
N LEU A 120 -40.22 9.98 1.02
CA LEU A 120 -40.33 11.26 1.73
C LEU A 120 -39.72 12.44 0.97
N THR A 121 -38.65 12.20 0.21
CA THR A 121 -37.96 13.24 -0.57
C THR A 121 -38.49 13.40 -2.00
N MET A 122 -39.46 12.59 -2.41
CA MET A 122 -39.99 12.60 -3.79
C MET A 122 -40.53 13.98 -4.15
N GLY A 123 -40.16 14.50 -5.32
CA GLY A 123 -40.59 15.83 -5.78
C GLY A 123 -39.87 17.01 -5.12
N HIS A 124 -38.91 16.76 -4.21
CA HIS A 124 -38.14 17.81 -3.52
C HIS A 124 -36.63 17.70 -3.81
N PRO A 125 -36.13 18.31 -4.91
CA PRO A 125 -34.72 18.19 -5.32
C PRO A 125 -33.71 18.59 -4.24
N PHE A 126 -33.99 19.65 -3.49
CA PHE A 126 -33.13 20.07 -2.37
C PHE A 126 -33.04 19.00 -1.28
N ALA A 127 -34.15 18.33 -0.95
CA ALA A 127 -34.17 17.27 0.05
C ALA A 127 -33.39 16.03 -0.42
N ILE A 128 -33.47 15.68 -1.72
CA ILE A 128 -32.70 14.60 -2.33
C ILE A 128 -31.20 14.90 -2.23
N TRP A 129 -30.78 16.07 -2.68
CA TRP A 129 -29.37 16.49 -2.66
C TRP A 129 -28.82 16.60 -1.25
N PHE A 130 -29.57 17.20 -0.33
CA PHE A 130 -29.19 17.30 1.08
C PHE A 130 -29.03 15.91 1.70
N SER A 131 -29.98 14.99 1.46
CA SER A 131 -29.92 13.62 1.96
C SER A 131 -28.71 12.88 1.41
N PHE A 132 -28.48 12.96 0.09
CA PHE A 132 -27.33 12.33 -0.56
C PHE A 132 -26.01 12.86 0.00
N LEU A 133 -25.82 14.18 0.06
CA LEU A 133 -24.58 14.79 0.54
C LEU A 133 -24.34 14.50 2.03
N SER A 134 -25.38 14.54 2.86
CA SER A 134 -25.28 14.25 4.29
C SER A 134 -24.91 12.78 4.54
N LEU A 135 -25.57 11.84 3.85
CA LEU A 135 -25.28 10.42 3.96
C LEU A 135 -23.89 10.07 3.41
N THR A 136 -23.49 10.66 2.28
CA THR A 136 -22.15 10.50 1.71
C THR A 136 -21.06 11.04 2.66
N PHE A 137 -21.28 12.21 3.27
CA PHE A 137 -20.36 12.74 4.28
C PHE A 137 -20.25 11.81 5.49
N PHE A 138 -21.39 11.35 6.01
CA PHE A 138 -21.43 10.41 7.13
C PHE A 138 -20.74 9.08 6.78
N HIS A 139 -21.02 8.52 5.61
CA HIS A 139 -20.38 7.32 5.07
C HIS A 139 -18.86 7.48 5.04
N MET A 140 -18.37 8.59 4.49
CA MET A 140 -16.92 8.81 4.40
C MET A 140 -16.28 9.01 5.78
N TYR A 141 -16.92 9.77 6.65
CA TYR A 141 -16.45 9.98 8.01
C TYR A 141 -16.40 8.66 8.80
N ALA A 142 -17.44 7.85 8.72
CA ALA A 142 -17.50 6.56 9.41
C ALA A 142 -16.39 5.61 8.94
N ASN A 143 -16.19 5.49 7.62
CA ASN A 143 -15.12 4.67 7.06
C ASN A 143 -13.74 5.20 7.44
N TYR A 144 -13.53 6.53 7.41
CA TYR A 144 -12.29 7.14 7.90
C TYR A 144 -12.01 6.76 9.36
N ARG A 145 -13.01 6.88 10.25
CA ARG A 145 -12.89 6.48 11.66
C ARG A 145 -12.61 4.99 11.81
N ALA A 146 -13.27 4.13 11.03
CA ALA A 146 -13.03 2.68 11.06
C ALA A 146 -11.60 2.32 10.68
N VAL A 147 -11.08 2.91 9.60
CA VAL A 147 -9.71 2.69 9.12
C VAL A 147 -8.66 3.23 10.10
N CYS A 148 -8.94 4.34 10.79
CA CYS A 148 -8.07 4.86 11.86
C CYS A 148 -7.97 3.92 13.08
N CYS A 149 -9.02 3.15 13.37
CA CYS A 149 -9.02 2.19 14.48
C CYS A 149 -8.31 0.87 14.15
N LEU A 150 -8.15 0.54 12.87
CA LEU A 150 -7.52 -0.68 12.42
C LEU A 150 -6.00 -0.63 12.69
N ALA A 151 -5.44 -1.62 13.40
CA ALA A 151 -3.99 -1.72 13.61
C ALA A 151 -3.41 -2.91 12.84
N LEU A 152 -2.85 -2.64 11.65
CA LEU A 152 -2.28 -3.69 10.82
C LEU A 152 -0.92 -4.15 11.37
N THR A 153 -0.76 -5.48 11.48
CA THR A 153 0.46 -6.13 11.99
C THR A 153 1.46 -6.49 10.89
N SER A 154 1.07 -6.32 9.62
CA SER A 154 1.94 -6.54 8.47
C SER A 154 2.87 -5.36 8.25
N LEU A 155 4.11 -5.65 7.86
CA LEU A 155 5.07 -4.62 7.49
C LEU A 155 4.84 -4.18 6.04
N ASN A 156 4.81 -2.87 5.81
CA ASN A 156 5.02 -2.25 4.50
C ASN A 156 6.23 -1.29 4.58
N THR A 157 6.61 -0.66 3.48
CA THR A 157 7.78 0.24 3.46
C THR A 157 7.63 1.43 4.43
N GLU A 158 6.43 1.99 4.56
CA GLU A 158 6.15 3.13 5.45
C GLU A 158 6.25 2.75 6.93
N ARG A 159 5.53 1.71 7.37
CA ARG A 159 5.59 1.19 8.74
C ARG A 159 7.01 0.79 9.11
N SER A 160 7.72 0.12 8.19
CA SER A 160 9.13 -0.25 8.40
C SER A 160 10.01 0.98 8.63
N SER A 161 9.77 2.08 7.90
CA SER A 161 10.48 3.34 8.10
C SER A 161 10.20 3.96 9.47
N ILE A 162 8.94 4.00 9.91
CA ILE A 162 8.57 4.55 11.23
C ILE A 162 9.25 3.73 12.34
N LEU A 163 9.14 2.40 12.26
CA LEU A 163 9.70 1.46 13.24
C LEU A 163 11.22 1.55 13.31
N LEU A 164 11.90 1.63 12.16
CA LEU A 164 13.35 1.75 12.11
C LEU A 164 13.83 3.06 12.73
N LEU A 165 13.20 4.19 12.39
CA LEU A 165 13.58 5.50 12.93
C LEU A 165 13.48 5.51 14.46
N GLN A 166 12.35 5.03 15.01
CA GLN A 166 12.18 4.91 16.46
C GLN A 166 13.24 4.00 17.09
N PHE A 167 13.57 2.89 16.42
CA PHE A 167 14.57 1.96 16.93
C PHE A 167 15.99 2.53 16.88
N MET A 168 16.35 3.31 15.87
CA MET A 168 17.65 3.99 15.82
C MET A 168 17.80 5.03 16.92
N GLU A 169 16.72 5.76 17.25
CA GLU A 169 16.72 6.81 18.26
C GLU A 169 16.64 6.26 19.70
N SER A 170 15.70 5.36 19.97
CA SER A 170 15.36 4.92 21.34
C SER A 170 15.76 3.47 21.66
N ARG A 171 16.22 2.70 20.67
CA ARG A 171 16.43 1.24 20.74
C ARG A 171 15.17 0.45 21.09
N GLN A 172 13.99 1.06 21.03
CA GLN A 172 12.69 0.41 21.22
C GLN A 172 11.93 0.31 19.90
N VAL A 173 11.00 -0.63 19.85
CA VAL A 173 10.12 -0.87 18.70
C VAL A 173 8.69 -0.60 19.14
N LEU A 174 7.94 0.15 18.34
CA LEU A 174 6.55 0.50 18.64
C LEU A 174 5.60 -0.68 18.37
N PHE A 175 4.49 -0.71 19.08
CA PHE A 175 3.40 -1.65 18.82
C PHE A 175 2.56 -1.22 17.60
N PRO A 176 1.87 -2.15 16.93
CA PRO A 176 1.00 -1.85 15.78
C PRO A 176 0.00 -0.72 16.02
N GLU A 177 -0.58 -0.61 17.22
CA GLU A 177 -1.56 0.41 17.58
C GLU A 177 -0.95 1.82 17.61
N GLN A 178 0.32 1.92 17.98
CA GLN A 178 1.06 3.19 18.01
C GLN A 178 1.42 3.61 16.58
N VAL A 179 1.93 2.68 15.76
CA VAL A 179 2.29 2.97 14.36
C VAL A 179 1.06 3.27 13.51
N SER A 180 -0.07 2.62 13.78
CA SER A 180 -1.36 2.87 13.13
C SER A 180 -1.81 4.34 13.19
N ARG A 181 -1.45 5.04 14.28
CA ARG A 181 -1.75 6.47 14.47
C ARG A 181 -0.76 7.40 13.74
N MET A 182 0.38 6.86 13.30
CA MET A 182 1.46 7.60 12.66
C MET A 182 1.47 7.41 11.13
N GLU A 183 0.96 6.28 10.62
CA GLU A 183 0.91 5.99 9.19
C GLU A 183 -0.11 6.85 8.45
N HIS A 184 0.17 7.12 7.17
CA HIS A 184 -0.73 7.91 6.34
C HIS A 184 -1.92 7.07 5.86
N ILE A 185 -3.11 7.66 5.95
CA ILE A 185 -4.36 7.00 5.55
C ILE A 185 -4.92 7.61 4.25
N LEU A 186 -4.62 8.89 3.97
CA LEU A 186 -5.13 9.58 2.78
C LEU A 186 -4.16 9.48 1.59
N PRO A 187 -4.66 9.29 0.35
CA PRO A 187 -3.87 9.15 -0.87
C PRO A 187 -3.21 10.46 -1.31
N ILE A 188 -3.89 11.58 -1.07
CA ILE A 188 -3.38 12.91 -1.34
C ILE A 188 -2.71 13.35 -0.04
N GLN A 189 -1.39 13.53 -0.10
CA GLN A 189 -0.68 14.32 0.88
C GLN A 189 -1.38 15.68 0.88
N THR A 190 -2.23 15.92 1.86
CA THR A 190 -2.92 17.20 2.03
C THR A 190 -1.84 18.26 1.95
N ILE A 191 -1.91 19.05 0.87
CA ILE A 191 -0.96 20.11 0.48
C ILE A 191 -0.77 21.11 1.64
N PHE A 192 -1.65 21.08 2.65
CA PHE A 192 -1.66 21.92 3.83
C PHE A 192 -0.92 21.39 5.08
N TRP A 193 -0.53 20.12 5.15
CA TRP A 193 0.17 19.57 6.33
C TRP A 193 1.64 19.20 6.05
N SER A 194 2.13 19.49 4.86
CA SER A 194 3.54 19.39 4.49
C SER A 194 4.34 20.62 4.93
N THR A 195 4.21 21.01 6.19
CA THR A 195 5.16 21.92 6.84
C THR A 195 5.74 21.17 8.05
N ASN A 196 7.03 20.83 7.95
CA ASN A 196 7.92 20.32 9.01
C ASN A 196 7.98 18.83 9.38
N LYS A 197 7.38 17.88 8.65
CA LYS A 197 7.76 16.46 8.83
C LYS A 197 8.83 16.04 7.82
N VAL A 198 10.01 15.73 8.35
CA VAL A 198 11.16 15.04 7.71
C VAL A 198 10.68 14.20 6.53
N LYS A 199 11.24 14.42 5.33
CA LYS A 199 10.95 13.61 4.13
C LYS A 199 11.14 12.14 4.50
N LEU A 200 10.03 11.41 4.68
CA LEU A 200 10.06 10.06 5.21
C LEU A 200 11.00 9.19 4.36
N PRO A 201 12.01 8.51 4.95
CA PRO A 201 13.06 7.79 4.22
C PRO A 201 12.54 6.78 3.19
N HIS A 202 11.39 6.16 3.44
CA HIS A 202 10.79 5.20 2.52
C HIS A 202 10.46 5.76 1.13
N LYS A 203 10.23 7.09 0.99
CA LYS A 203 9.96 7.71 -0.32
C LYS A 203 11.20 7.80 -1.20
N ARG A 204 12.39 7.54 -0.64
CA ARG A 204 13.67 7.53 -1.36
C ARG A 204 14.13 6.12 -1.69
N ILE A 205 13.25 5.13 -1.69
CA ILE A 205 13.62 3.73 -1.93
C ILE A 205 12.87 3.20 -3.14
N ASN A 206 13.62 2.73 -4.13
CA ASN A 206 13.10 2.02 -5.28
C ASN A 206 13.49 0.55 -5.19
N LEU A 207 12.49 -0.33 -5.07
CA LEU A 207 12.71 -1.77 -4.92
C LEU A 207 12.57 -2.47 -6.27
N GLY A 208 13.54 -3.34 -6.62
CA GLY A 208 13.47 -4.15 -7.83
C GLY A 208 13.80 -3.36 -9.10
N VAL A 209 14.89 -2.58 -9.08
CA VAL A 209 15.31 -1.77 -10.22
C VAL A 209 15.86 -2.64 -11.34
N ARG A 210 15.48 -2.31 -12.58
CA ARG A 210 15.96 -3.00 -13.79
C ARG A 210 17.42 -2.63 -14.03
N VAL A 211 18.32 -3.61 -14.02
CA VAL A 211 19.76 -3.36 -14.23
C VAL A 211 20.06 -2.68 -15.57
N SER A 212 19.29 -2.96 -16.62
CA SER A 212 19.48 -2.32 -17.93
C SER A 212 19.10 -0.83 -17.97
N SER A 213 18.50 -0.27 -16.91
CA SER A 213 18.26 1.19 -16.81
C SER A 213 19.39 1.93 -16.07
N LEU A 214 20.46 1.22 -15.70
CA LEU A 214 21.63 1.78 -15.02
C LEU A 214 22.67 2.23 -16.04
N ASP A 215 23.27 3.39 -15.77
CA ASP A 215 24.30 3.95 -16.64
C ASP A 215 25.67 3.27 -16.35
N GLN A 216 26.67 3.48 -17.21
CA GLN A 216 27.99 2.85 -17.04
C GLN A 216 28.69 3.22 -15.71
N ARG A 217 28.41 4.41 -15.18
CA ARG A 217 28.91 4.87 -13.86
C ARG A 217 28.25 4.10 -12.72
N ASP A 218 26.93 3.99 -12.75
CA ASP A 218 26.12 3.22 -11.79
C ASP A 218 26.59 1.75 -11.74
N MET A 219 26.88 1.17 -12.90
CA MET A 219 27.41 -0.19 -13.01
C MET A 219 28.81 -0.32 -12.41
N MET A 220 29.68 0.67 -12.60
CA MET A 220 31.02 0.67 -12.02
C MET A 220 30.96 0.82 -10.49
N GLU A 221 30.07 1.66 -9.97
CA GLU A 221 29.83 1.82 -8.53
C GLU A 221 29.27 0.54 -7.89
N LEU A 222 28.34 -0.14 -8.59
CA LEU A 222 27.85 -1.46 -8.18
C LEU A 222 28.97 -2.50 -8.16
N LEU A 223 29.84 -2.55 -9.16
CA LEU A 223 30.96 -3.49 -9.20
C LEU A 223 31.99 -3.20 -8.10
N HIS A 224 32.25 -1.92 -7.83
CA HIS A 224 33.18 -1.50 -6.79
C HIS A 224 32.62 -1.80 -5.38
N SER A 225 31.35 -1.51 -5.15
CA SER A 225 30.66 -1.85 -3.88
C SER A 225 30.44 -3.35 -3.71
N ALA A 226 30.23 -4.10 -4.80
CA ALA A 226 30.08 -5.55 -4.77
C ALA A 226 31.41 -6.30 -4.48
N GLY A 227 32.55 -5.67 -4.74
CA GLY A 227 33.89 -6.22 -4.59
C GLY A 227 34.38 -6.35 -3.15
N SER A 228 33.78 -7.26 -2.38
CA SER A 228 34.29 -7.96 -1.16
C SER A 228 33.14 -8.37 -0.23
N HIS A 229 32.09 -7.53 -0.13
CA HIS A 229 31.00 -7.71 0.82
C HIS A 229 29.74 -8.37 0.24
N TYR A 230 29.48 -8.25 -1.07
CA TYR A 230 28.24 -8.75 -1.68
C TYR A 230 28.38 -10.09 -2.41
N ARG A 231 29.53 -10.77 -2.33
CA ARG A 231 29.74 -12.09 -2.96
C ARG A 231 28.72 -13.17 -2.55
N LYS A 232 28.15 -13.03 -1.34
CA LYS A 232 27.11 -13.92 -0.80
C LYS A 232 25.73 -13.25 -0.65
N ALA A 233 25.63 -11.97 -1.01
CA ALA A 233 24.44 -11.19 -0.76
C ALA A 233 23.38 -11.39 -1.86
N LYS A 234 22.12 -11.56 -1.43
CA LYS A 234 20.97 -11.73 -2.32
C LYS A 234 20.35 -10.40 -2.78
N TYR A 235 20.97 -9.28 -2.46
CA TYR A 235 20.57 -7.95 -2.89
C TYR A 235 21.78 -7.01 -2.95
N LEU A 236 21.69 -5.97 -3.78
CA LEU A 236 22.66 -4.89 -3.90
C LEU A 236 21.93 -3.55 -3.67
N LEU A 237 22.64 -2.58 -3.10
CA LEU A 237 22.15 -1.22 -2.91
C LEU A 237 22.99 -0.27 -3.76
N LEU A 238 22.31 0.55 -4.57
CA LEU A 238 22.92 1.61 -5.35
C LEU A 238 22.24 2.92 -5.03
N GLU A 239 23.01 3.97 -4.82
CA GLU A 239 22.47 5.29 -4.62
C GLU A 239 22.48 6.10 -5.93
N ARG A 240 21.36 6.70 -6.31
CA ARG A 240 21.27 7.60 -7.48
C ARG A 240 20.35 8.77 -7.18
N ASN A 241 20.85 10.00 -7.33
CA ASN A 241 20.06 11.23 -7.15
C ASN A 241 19.28 11.28 -5.82
N GLN A 242 19.93 10.90 -4.71
CA GLN A 242 19.31 10.82 -3.37
C GLN A 242 18.24 9.73 -3.21
N ILE A 243 18.09 8.83 -4.19
CA ILE A 243 17.21 7.66 -4.15
C ILE A 243 18.08 6.41 -4.07
N ILE A 244 17.78 5.54 -3.12
CA ILE A 244 18.42 4.24 -2.96
C ILE A 244 17.64 3.22 -3.79
N ASN A 245 18.31 2.71 -4.80
CA ASN A 245 17.84 1.66 -5.68
C ASN A 245 18.30 0.32 -5.13
N VAL A 246 17.34 -0.57 -4.89
CA VAL A 246 17.57 -1.93 -4.42
C VAL A 246 17.46 -2.87 -5.60
N ILE A 247 18.54 -3.60 -5.86
CA ILE A 247 18.61 -4.61 -6.91
C ILE A 247 18.57 -5.98 -6.22
N LEU A 248 17.59 -6.80 -6.58
CA LEU A 248 17.38 -8.09 -5.94
C LEU A 248 17.91 -9.22 -6.82
N HIS A 249 18.49 -10.23 -6.18
CA HIS A 249 18.92 -11.44 -6.86
C HIS A 249 17.71 -12.27 -7.31
N LYS A 250 17.84 -13.04 -8.40
CA LYS A 250 16.79 -13.96 -8.87
C LYS A 250 16.29 -14.90 -7.76
N ASP A 251 17.21 -15.40 -6.94
CA ASP A 251 16.96 -16.35 -5.85
C ASP A 251 16.69 -15.68 -4.49
N SER A 252 16.31 -14.40 -4.47
CA SER A 252 15.99 -13.69 -3.22
C SER A 252 14.68 -14.18 -2.60
N THR A 253 14.71 -14.46 -1.30
CA THR A 253 13.56 -14.85 -0.47
C THR A 253 12.79 -13.64 0.04
N THR A 254 11.64 -13.84 0.70
CA THR A 254 10.89 -12.75 1.35
C THR A 254 11.69 -12.09 2.47
N SER A 255 12.50 -12.87 3.18
CA SER A 255 13.43 -12.37 4.21
C SER A 255 14.53 -11.48 3.62
N ASP A 256 15.09 -11.86 2.47
CA ASP A 256 16.09 -11.05 1.76
C ASP A 256 15.50 -9.71 1.30
N ILE A 257 14.24 -9.72 0.83
CA ILE A 257 13.53 -8.50 0.45
C ILE A 257 13.35 -7.58 1.66
N LEU A 258 12.86 -8.12 2.80
CA LEU A 258 12.73 -7.33 4.02
C LEU A 258 14.09 -6.75 4.45
N GLN A 259 15.13 -7.57 4.47
CA GLN A 259 16.49 -7.15 4.82
C GLN A 259 16.98 -6.02 3.92
N SER A 260 16.77 -6.15 2.60
CA SER A 260 17.19 -5.16 1.61
C SER A 260 16.53 -3.81 1.84
N VAL A 261 15.24 -3.79 2.21
CA VAL A 261 14.49 -2.56 2.48
C VAL A 261 14.93 -1.93 3.80
N ILE A 262 15.15 -2.73 4.84
CA ILE A 262 15.70 -2.21 6.11
C ILE A 262 17.09 -1.62 5.87
N HIS A 263 17.96 -2.31 5.14
CA HIS A 263 19.29 -1.80 4.82
C HIS A 263 19.22 -0.49 4.00
N ALA A 264 18.34 -0.42 3.00
CA ALA A 264 18.10 0.81 2.24
C ALA A 264 17.60 1.96 3.12
N LEU A 265 16.71 1.69 4.10
CA LEU A 265 16.22 2.69 5.04
C LEU A 265 17.32 3.20 5.98
N VAL A 266 18.19 2.30 6.47
CA VAL A 266 19.36 2.65 7.30
C VAL A 266 20.30 3.55 6.50
N MET A 267 20.63 3.15 5.27
CA MET A 267 21.47 3.92 4.36
C MET A 267 20.85 5.30 4.07
N ALA A 268 19.53 5.38 3.87
CA ALA A 268 18.82 6.65 3.67
C ALA A 268 18.96 7.58 4.88
N LYS A 269 18.89 7.01 6.09
CA LYS A 269 18.95 7.79 7.33
C LYS A 269 20.37 8.28 7.64
N LEU A 270 21.37 7.40 7.54
CA LEU A 270 22.77 7.74 7.81
C LEU A 270 23.33 8.76 6.81
N LYS A 271 22.81 8.80 5.58
CA LYS A 271 23.20 9.82 4.59
C LYS A 271 22.81 11.24 5.00
N GLU A 272 21.79 11.43 5.84
CA GLU A 272 21.50 12.76 6.39
C GLU A 272 22.64 13.26 7.30
N GLU A 273 23.52 12.36 7.75
CA GLU A 273 24.50 12.59 8.81
C GLU A 273 25.97 12.49 8.33
N ASN A 274 26.33 11.60 7.38
CA ASN A 274 27.74 11.29 7.03
C ASN A 274 28.02 10.95 5.54
N THR A 275 29.31 10.94 5.15
CA THR A 275 29.83 10.68 3.78
C THR A 275 30.17 9.21 3.47
N SER A 276 30.50 8.36 4.46
CA SER A 276 30.88 6.94 4.28
C SER A 276 29.71 5.98 4.48
N VAL A 277 28.61 6.22 3.77
CA VAL A 277 27.28 5.66 4.06
C VAL A 277 27.22 4.13 3.95
N HIS A 278 27.88 3.52 2.95
CA HIS A 278 27.79 2.07 2.71
C HIS A 278 28.42 1.22 3.82
N VAL A 279 29.59 1.63 4.33
CA VAL A 279 30.29 0.87 5.38
C VAL A 279 29.55 1.01 6.70
N GLU A 280 29.06 2.22 7.00
CA GLU A 280 28.32 2.51 8.22
C GLU A 280 26.96 1.80 8.25
N SER A 281 26.23 1.81 7.13
CA SER A 281 24.95 1.11 7.00
C SER A 281 25.12 -0.40 7.14
N GLN A 282 26.18 -0.96 6.56
CA GLN A 282 26.51 -2.38 6.69
C GLN A 282 26.87 -2.74 8.13
N SER A 283 27.72 -1.95 8.79
CA SER A 283 28.09 -2.17 10.20
C SER A 283 26.86 -2.13 11.11
N TRP A 284 25.92 -1.22 10.84
CA TRP A 284 24.64 -1.17 11.54
C TRP A 284 23.82 -2.45 11.32
N MET A 285 23.72 -2.92 10.07
CA MET A 285 22.99 -4.14 9.74
C MET A 285 23.57 -5.35 10.48
N ASP A 286 24.89 -5.51 10.48
CA ASP A 286 25.57 -6.62 11.14
C ASP A 286 25.34 -6.62 12.66
N LYS A 287 25.37 -5.44 13.27
CA LYS A 287 25.24 -5.27 14.73
C LYS A 287 23.79 -5.32 15.23
N HIS A 288 22.84 -4.79 14.46
CA HIS A 288 21.52 -4.45 14.98
C HIS A 288 20.35 -5.14 14.27
N TYR A 289 20.51 -5.64 13.04
CA TYR A 289 19.38 -6.16 12.27
C TYR A 289 18.67 -7.34 12.95
N LYS A 290 19.42 -8.31 13.49
CA LYS A 290 18.84 -9.47 14.19
C LYS A 290 18.08 -9.05 15.45
N VAL A 291 18.65 -8.13 16.23
CA VAL A 291 18.01 -7.58 17.44
C VAL A 291 16.74 -6.82 17.08
N PHE A 292 16.77 -6.04 15.99
CA PHE A 292 15.62 -5.31 15.49
C PHE A 292 14.49 -6.26 15.08
N LEU A 293 14.78 -7.30 14.30
CA LEU A 293 13.80 -8.32 13.92
C LEU A 293 13.19 -9.03 15.15
N GLN A 294 14.02 -9.43 16.11
CA GLN A 294 13.52 -10.06 17.33
C GLN A 294 12.56 -9.14 18.10
N LYS A 295 12.90 -7.85 18.20
CA LYS A 295 12.03 -6.85 18.86
C LYS A 295 10.72 -6.63 18.08
N LEU A 296 10.76 -6.60 16.75
CA LEU A 296 9.57 -6.54 15.90
C LEU A 296 8.64 -7.72 16.20
N SER A 297 9.13 -8.95 16.13
CA SER A 297 8.33 -10.14 16.40
C SER A 297 7.78 -10.14 17.83
N SER A 298 8.58 -9.76 18.83
CA SER A 298 8.13 -9.66 20.23
C SER A 298 7.07 -8.57 20.46
N SER A 299 7.00 -7.56 19.58
CA SER A 299 6.02 -6.47 19.65
C SER A 299 4.78 -6.74 18.79
N GLY A 300 4.62 -7.96 18.26
CA GLY A 300 3.43 -8.39 17.51
C GLY A 300 3.47 -8.12 16.00
N TRP A 301 4.63 -7.77 15.43
CA TRP A 301 4.78 -7.57 13.99
C TRP A 301 5.02 -8.90 13.25
N LYS A 302 4.34 -9.06 12.11
CA LYS A 302 4.59 -10.14 11.15
C LYS A 302 5.85 -9.82 10.34
N THR A 303 6.93 -10.57 10.58
CA THR A 303 8.26 -10.35 9.96
C THR A 303 8.56 -11.31 8.81
N GLU A 304 7.63 -12.19 8.45
CA GLU A 304 7.83 -13.23 7.44
C GLU A 304 7.85 -12.67 6.01
N ARG A 305 7.16 -11.54 5.80
CA ARG A 305 7.03 -10.89 4.51
C ARG A 305 6.83 -9.38 4.66
N LEU A 306 7.52 -8.64 3.80
CA LEU A 306 7.22 -7.23 3.53
C LEU A 306 6.11 -7.12 2.47
N LEU A 307 5.07 -6.35 2.75
CA LEU A 307 4.10 -5.90 1.75
C LEU A 307 4.71 -4.71 1.01
N SER A 308 5.29 -5.00 -0.15
CA SER A 308 5.84 -4.01 -1.07
C SER A 308 5.11 -4.07 -2.42
N PRO A 309 5.20 -3.02 -3.25
CA PRO A 309 4.88 -3.13 -4.67
C PRO A 309 5.59 -4.32 -5.32
N SER A 310 5.02 -4.82 -6.41
CA SER A 310 5.53 -6.01 -7.12
C SER A 310 6.94 -5.76 -7.59
N ILE A 311 7.86 -6.60 -7.14
CA ILE A 311 9.22 -6.65 -7.66
C ILE A 311 9.16 -7.36 -9.01
N ILE A 312 9.10 -6.58 -10.08
CA ILE A 312 9.03 -7.10 -11.45
C ILE A 312 10.41 -7.56 -11.91
N TRP A 313 11.47 -6.83 -11.53
CA TRP A 313 12.82 -7.09 -11.99
C TRP A 313 13.69 -7.70 -10.90
N ARG A 314 14.34 -8.80 -11.25
CA ARG A 314 15.41 -9.43 -10.47
C ARG A 314 16.60 -9.64 -11.39
N ALA A 315 17.80 -9.47 -10.87
CA ALA A 315 19.03 -9.69 -11.62
C ALA A 315 19.73 -10.96 -11.16
N ASN A 316 20.55 -11.51 -12.05
CA ASN A 316 21.32 -12.72 -11.81
C ASN A 316 22.80 -12.36 -11.78
N TRP A 317 23.50 -12.75 -10.72
CA TRP A 317 24.95 -12.63 -10.62
C TRP A 317 25.50 -13.86 -9.89
N LEU A 318 26.79 -14.13 -10.05
CA LEU A 318 27.42 -15.26 -9.37
C LEU A 318 27.45 -14.98 -7.86
N CYS A 319 26.70 -15.81 -7.12
CA CYS A 319 26.69 -15.84 -5.66
C CYS A 319 27.39 -17.13 -5.25
N GLU A 320 28.52 -17.05 -4.54
CA GLU A 320 29.18 -18.24 -3.99
C GLU A 320 28.20 -18.90 -3.00
N SER A 321 27.73 -20.11 -3.30
CA SER A 321 26.91 -20.90 -2.37
C SER A 321 27.75 -21.25 -1.15
N SER A 322 27.15 -21.21 0.05
CA SER A 322 27.80 -21.66 1.28
C SER A 322 28.10 -23.18 1.32
N ASP A 323 27.76 -23.91 0.25
CA ASP A 323 27.83 -25.38 0.16
C ASP A 323 29.03 -25.87 -0.66
N ASP A 324 30.15 -25.15 -0.63
CA ASP A 324 31.44 -25.78 -0.94
C ASP A 324 31.82 -26.66 0.27
N LYS A 325 31.23 -27.86 0.32
CA LYS A 325 31.86 -28.97 1.01
C LYS A 325 33.23 -29.17 0.36
N MET A 326 34.26 -28.90 1.13
CA MET A 326 35.61 -29.38 0.81
C MET A 326 35.56 -30.90 0.89
N ASP A 327 35.58 -31.54 -0.28
CA ASP A 327 36.00 -32.94 -0.45
C ASP A 327 37.52 -33.00 -0.67
#